data_AF-A0A960HPG2-F1
#
_entry.id   AF-A0A960HPG2-F1
#
_cell.length_a   1.000
_cell.length_b   1.000
_cell.length_c   1.000
_cell.angle_alpha   90.00
_cell.angle_beta   90.00
_cell.angle_gamma   90.00
#
_symmetry.space_group_name_H-M   'P 1'
#
loop_
_entity.id
_entity.type
_entity.pdbx_description
1 polymer ?
#
loop_
_entity_poly.entity_id
_entity_poly.type
_entity_poly.pdbx_seq_one_letter_code
_entity_poly.pdbx_strand_id
1 'polypeptide(L)' 'MTDDRQTIACLDLEGVLVPEIWIAVAERTGIDALRRTTRDEPDYDVLMQYRLDLLAEHGLGL' A
#
# COMPACT_ATOMS: atom_id res chain seq x y z
N MET A 1 -28.16 -1.37 33.73
CA MET A 1 -28.55 -1.60 32.33
C MET A 1 -27.26 -1.67 31.53
N THR A 2 -26.74 -2.87 31.33
CA THR A 2 -25.57 -3.11 30.48
C THR A 2 -26.03 -2.91 29.03
N ASP A 3 -25.40 -1.98 28.33
CA ASP A 3 -25.65 -1.75 26.90
C ASP A 3 -24.95 -2.89 26.14
N ASP A 4 -25.66 -3.99 25.88
CA ASP A 4 -25.19 -5.14 25.09
C ASP A 4 -25.12 -4.82 23.58
N ARG A 5 -24.69 -3.59 23.24
CA ARG A 5 -24.64 -3.12 21.85
C ARG A 5 -23.30 -3.52 21.23
N GLN A 6 -23.36 -4.49 20.32
CA GLN A 6 -22.20 -4.85 19.50
C GLN A 6 -21.76 -3.64 18.67
N THR A 7 -20.46 -3.37 18.69
CA THR A 7 -19.83 -2.25 17.98
C THR A 7 -18.75 -2.79 17.05
N ILE A 8 -18.74 -2.30 15.81
CA ILE A 8 -17.70 -2.60 14.83
C ILE A 8 -16.87 -1.33 14.65
N ALA A 9 -15.55 -1.46 14.75
CA ALA A 9 -14.60 -0.41 14.43
C ALA A 9 -13.92 -0.73 13.10
N CYS A 10 -13.99 0.20 12.15
CA CYS A 10 -13.23 0.14 10.91
C CYS A 10 -12.02 1.07 11.05
N LEU A 11 -10.83 0.50 10.94
CA LEU A 11 -9.58 1.24 11.01
C LEU A 11 -8.89 1.14 9.67
N ASP A 12 -8.34 2.27 9.23
CA ASP A 12 -7.39 2.26 8.13
C ASP A 12 -6.08 1.58 8.59
N LEU A 13 -5.33 1.02 7.64
CA LEU A 13 -4.13 0.25 7.92
C LEU A 13 -2.89 1.13 7.78
N GLU A 14 -2.61 1.58 6.56
CA GLU A 14 -1.45 2.43 6.25
C GLU A 14 -1.67 3.85 6.79
N GLY A 15 -0.63 4.45 7.36
CA GLY A 15 -0.70 5.77 7.99
C GLY A 15 -1.38 5.82 9.37
N VAL A 16 -2.16 4.79 9.74
CA VAL A 16 -2.82 4.67 11.07
C VAL A 16 -2.17 3.61 11.93
N LEU A 17 -2.12 2.36 11.45
CA LEU A 17 -1.59 1.22 12.19
C LEU A 17 -0.17 0.85 11.76
N VAL A 18 0.18 1.10 10.49
CA VAL A 18 1.50 0.81 9.92
C VAL A 18 1.96 1.93 8.98
N PRO A 19 3.27 2.09 8.73
CA PRO A 19 3.78 2.99 7.70
C PRO A 19 3.37 2.54 6.28
N GLU A 20 3.55 3.43 5.30
CA GLU A 20 3.31 3.16 3.87
C GLU A 20 4.10 1.93 3.39
N ILE A 21 3.38 0.88 2.99
CA ILE A 21 3.91 -0.42 2.61
C ILE A 21 4.80 -0.28 1.38
N TRP A 22 4.36 0.45 0.35
CA TRP A 22 5.13 0.59 -0.90
C TRP A 22 6.45 1.35 -0.71
N ILE A 23 6.51 2.27 0.24
CA ILE A 23 7.77 2.93 0.64
C ILE A 23 8.70 1.91 1.29
N ALA A 24 8.21 1.08 2.21
CA ALA A 24 9.01 0.03 2.83
C ALA A 24 9.46 -1.05 1.82
N VAL A 25 8.62 -1.41 0.84
CA VAL A 25 8.98 -2.33 -0.25
C VAL A 25 10.10 -1.74 -1.09
N ALA A 26 10.02 -0.47 -1.47
CA ALA A 26 11.08 0.22 -2.20
C ALA A 26 12.41 0.18 -1.43
N GLU A 27 12.41 0.46 -0.13
CA GLU A 27 13.61 0.42 0.72
C GLU A 27 14.19 -0.98 0.86
N ARG A 28 13.35 -2.01 1.00
CA ARG A 28 13.78 -3.41 1.13
C ARG A 28 14.36 -3.98 -0.16
N THR A 29 13.79 -3.61 -1.31
CA THR A 29 14.17 -4.11 -2.63
C THR A 29 15.25 -3.25 -3.30
N GLY A 30 15.45 -2.02 -2.84
CA GLY A 30 16.31 -1.03 -3.48
C GLY A 30 15.73 -0.42 -4.76
N ILE A 31 14.43 -0.61 -5.02
CA ILE A 31 13.75 -0.13 -6.23
C ILE A 31 13.05 1.20 -5.91
N ASP A 32 13.74 2.32 -6.09
CA ASP A 32 13.22 3.67 -5.77
C ASP A 32 11.94 4.02 -6.55
N ALA A 33 11.74 3.41 -7.73
CA ALA A 33 10.55 3.59 -8.56
C ALA A 33 9.25 3.14 -7.85
N LEU A 34 9.33 2.21 -6.90
CA LEU A 34 8.19 1.76 -6.10
C LEU A 34 7.71 2.80 -5.08
N ARG A 35 8.45 3.90 -4.86
CA ARG A 35 8.03 5.00 -3.98
C ARG A 35 6.92 5.87 -4.55
N ARG A 36 6.54 5.68 -5.82
CA ARG A 36 5.46 6.42 -6.48
C ARG A 36 4.16 6.29 -5.69
N THR A 37 3.49 7.41 -5.46
CA THR A 37 2.25 7.51 -4.68
C THR A 37 1.07 7.98 -5.54
N THR A 38 -0.13 7.96 -4.97
CA THR A 38 -1.33 8.52 -5.63
C THR A 38 -1.26 10.03 -5.85
N ARG A 39 -0.30 10.71 -5.20
CA ARG A 39 -0.04 12.13 -5.45
C ARG A 39 0.72 12.35 -6.77
N ASP A 40 1.46 11.33 -7.23
CA ASP A 40 2.20 11.31 -8.50
C ASP A 40 1.39 10.68 -9.64
N GLU A 41 0.52 9.73 -9.30
CA GLU A 41 -0.42 9.06 -10.21
C GLU A 41 -1.80 8.96 -9.56
N PRO A 42 -2.73 9.88 -9.84
CA PRO A 42 -4.04 9.87 -9.20
C PRO A 42 -4.92 8.69 -9.60
N ASP A 43 -4.66 8.06 -10.75
CA ASP A 43 -5.37 6.86 -11.19
C ASP A 43 -4.77 5.61 -10.50
N TYR A 44 -5.54 5.02 -9.59
CA TYR A 44 -5.11 3.87 -8.80
C TYR A 44 -4.79 2.65 -9.68
N ASP A 45 -5.57 2.42 -10.74
CA ASP A 45 -5.39 1.26 -11.61
C ASP A 45 -4.08 1.40 -12.39
N VAL A 46 -3.79 2.61 -12.88
CA VAL A 46 -2.52 2.94 -13.54
C VAL A 46 -1.34 2.77 -12.58
N LEU A 47 -1.46 3.27 -11.35
CA LEU A 47 -0.41 3.15 -10.34
C LEU A 47 -0.12 1.68 -9.97
N MET A 48 -1.17 0.87 -9.84
CA MET A 48 -1.02 -0.54 -9.49
C MET A 48 -0.45 -1.36 -10.63
N GLN A 49 -0.89 -1.13 -11.88
CA GLN A 49 -0.30 -1.79 -13.04
C GLN A 49 1.20 -1.48 -13.14
N TYR A 50 1.57 -0.22 -12.98
CA TYR A 50 2.97 0.22 -12.96
C TYR A 50 3.82 -0.51 -11.91
N ARG A 51 3.30 -0.66 -10.69
CA ARG A 51 3.99 -1.37 -9.60
C ARG A 51 4.17 -2.86 -9.91
N LEU A 52 3.15 -3.50 -10.46
CA LEU A 52 3.21 -4.92 -10.83
C LEU A 52 4.19 -5.16 -11.97
N ASP A 53 4.20 -4.30 -12.98
CA ASP A 53 5.13 -4.36 -14.10
C ASP A 53 6.57 -4.23 -13.61
N LEU A 54 6.85 -3.25 -12.73
CA LEU A 54 8.16 -3.09 -12.09
C LEU A 54 8.58 -4.33 -11.30
N LEU A 55 7.69 -4.88 -10.49
CA LEU A 55 7.98 -6.09 -9.73
C LEU A 55 8.38 -7.23 -10.69
N ALA A 56 7.59 -7.45 -11.75
CA ALA A 56 7.87 -8.47 -12.76
C ALA A 56 9.21 -8.26 -13.49
N GLU A 57 9.54 -7.03 -13.88
CA GLU A 57 10.82 -6.66 -14.50
C GLU A 57 12.02 -7.00 -13.60
N HIS A 58 11.85 -6.81 -12.28
CA HIS A 58 12.87 -7.11 -11.29
C HIS A 58 12.85 -8.58 -10.81
N GLY A 59 11.99 -9.43 -11.38
CA GLY A 59 11.85 -10.84 -10.99
C GLY A 59 11.30 -11.02 -9.57
N LEU A 60 10.58 -10.01 -9.06
CA LEU A 60 9.91 -10.00 -7.77
C LEU A 60 8.40 -10.15 -8.01
N GLY A 61 7.72 -10.94 -7.21
CA GLY A 61 6.29 -11.18 -7.42
C GLY A 61 5.74 -12.28 -6.52
N LEU A 62 4.42 -12.42 -6.54
CA LEU A 62 3.72 -13.59 -6.01
C LEU A 62 3.86 -14.79 -6.96
#